data_AF-A0A3D2MMU2-F1
#
_entry.id   AF-A0A3D2MMU2-F1
#
_cell.length_a   1.000
_cell.length_b   1.000
_cell.length_c   1.000
_cell.angle_alpha   90.00
_cell.angle_beta   90.00
_cell.angle_gamma   90.00
#
_symmetry.space_group_name_H-M   'P 1'
#
loop_
_entity.id
_entity.type
_entity.pdbx_description
1 polymer ?
#
loop_
_entity_poly.entity_id
_entity_poly.type
_entity_poly.pdbx_seq_one_letter_code
_entity_poly.pdbx_strand_id
1 'polypeptide(L)' 'MALRLHTLSPLITIARGYAVVRRDNDAVIVTRVHQAHPGDALTIQVTDGSIPVEVRTN' A
#
# COMPACT_ATOMS: atom_id res chain seq x y z
N MET A 1 -12.62 -30.49 -8.18
CA MET A 1 -11.46 -29.73 -8.68
C MET A 1 -11.54 -28.33 -8.12
N ALA A 2 -10.65 -27.96 -7.19
CA ALA A 2 -10.67 -26.64 -6.56
C ALA A 2 -10.13 -25.61 -7.56
N LEU A 3 -10.98 -24.63 -7.93
CA LEU A 3 -10.53 -23.42 -8.60
C LEU A 3 -9.60 -22.70 -7.61
N ARG A 4 -8.29 -22.94 -7.72
CA ARG A 4 -7.32 -22.06 -7.06
C ARG A 4 -7.56 -20.69 -7.69
N LEU A 5 -8.21 -19.80 -6.95
CA LEU A 5 -8.09 -18.38 -7.20
C LEU A 5 -6.59 -18.12 -7.28
N HIS A 6 -6.09 -17.86 -8.49
CA HIS A 6 -4.91 -17.04 -8.63
C HIS A 6 -5.34 -15.69 -8.04
N THR A 7 -5.13 -15.53 -6.74
CA THR A 7 -5.12 -14.23 -6.09
C THR A 7 -4.32 -13.34 -7.03
N LEU A 8 -4.99 -12.36 -7.65
CA LEU A 8 -4.32 -11.33 -8.41
C LEU A 8 -3.34 -10.70 -7.43
N SER A 9 -2.10 -11.19 -7.46
CA SER A 9 -1.14 -10.85 -6.43
C SER A 9 -0.96 -9.34 -6.50
N PRO A 10 -1.03 -8.59 -5.39
CA PRO A 10 -0.77 -7.16 -5.38
C PRO A 10 0.51 -6.78 -6.13
N LEU A 11 1.46 -7.71 -6.22
CA LEU A 11 2.69 -7.63 -7.02
C LEU A 11 2.44 -7.43 -8.53
N ILE A 12 1.39 -8.01 -9.12
CA ILE A 12 1.02 -7.83 -10.54
C ILE A 12 0.52 -6.39 -10.78
N THR A 13 -0.12 -5.78 -9.78
CA THR A 13 -0.50 -4.36 -9.83
C THR A 13 0.74 -3.48 -9.70
N ILE A 14 1.66 -3.80 -8.78
CA ILE A 14 2.92 -3.04 -8.64
C ILE A 14 3.74 -3.06 -9.95
N ALA A 15 3.78 -4.19 -10.66
CA ALA A 15 4.48 -4.32 -11.94
C ALA A 15 3.98 -3.39 -13.06
N ARG A 16 2.80 -2.77 -12.92
CA ARG A 16 2.27 -1.76 -13.86
C ARG A 16 2.62 -0.32 -13.47
N GLY A 17 3.48 -0.12 -12.49
CA GLY A 17 3.87 1.20 -11.97
C GLY A 17 2.98 1.72 -10.85
N TYR A 18 2.21 0.84 -10.19
CA TYR A 18 1.45 1.19 -8.98
C TYR A 18 2.27 0.88 -7.72
N ALA A 19 1.89 1.48 -6.59
CA ALA A 19 2.49 1.21 -5.29
C ALA A 19 1.42 0.74 -4.29
N VAL A 20 1.85 0.04 -3.24
CA VAL A 20 0.99 -0.33 -2.11
C VAL A 20 1.34 0.54 -0.92
N VAL A 21 0.36 1.29 -0.41
CA VAL A 21 0.54 2.14 0.78
C VAL A 21 0.07 1.41 2.02
N ARG A 22 0.91 1.39 3.06
CA ARG A 22 0.62 0.80 4.35
C ARG A 22 0.84 1.82 5.45
N ARG A 23 0.06 1.74 6.52
CA ARG A 23 0.32 2.52 7.72
C ARG A 23 1.51 1.90 8.46
N ASP A 24 2.40 2.74 8.98
CA ASP A 24 3.65 2.27 9.56
C ASP A 24 3.44 1.53 10.90
N ASN A 25 2.45 1.96 11.69
CA ASN A 25 2.21 1.43 13.03
C ASN A 25 1.59 0.02 13.06
N ASP A 26 0.77 -0.34 12.06
CA ASP A 26 -0.06 -1.55 12.06
C ASP A 26 0.01 -2.33 10.72
N ALA A 27 0.79 -1.84 9.76
CA ALA A 27 0.95 -2.38 8.41
C ALA A 27 -0.35 -2.53 7.60
N VAL A 28 -1.46 -1.90 8.04
CA VAL A 28 -2.75 -1.96 7.36
C VAL A 28 -2.66 -1.25 6.02
N ILE A 29 -3.18 -1.88 4.97
CA ILE A 29 -3.21 -1.28 3.63
C ILE A 29 -4.21 -0.12 3.62
N VAL A 30 -3.73 1.04 3.18
CA VAL A 30 -4.56 2.22 2.95
C VAL A 30 -5.30 2.05 1.62
N THR A 31 -6.63 2.00 1.69
CA THR A 31 -7.51 1.84 0.53
C THR A 31 -8.58 2.94 0.43
N ARG A 32 -8.75 3.73 1.50
CA ARG A 32 -9.69 4.85 1.58
C ARG A 32 -8.99 6.07 2.17
N VAL A 33 -9.35 7.26 1.69
CA VAL A 33 -8.75 8.54 2.12
C VAL A 33 -8.86 8.75 3.63
N HIS A 34 -9.98 8.37 4.27
CA HIS A 34 -10.20 8.55 5.71
C HIS A 34 -9.33 7.65 6.60
N GLN A 35 -8.51 6.77 6.03
CA GLN A 35 -7.55 5.96 6.79
C GLN A 35 -6.22 6.68 7.01
N ALA A 36 -5.99 7.80 6.32
CA ALA A 36 -4.78 8.62 6.39
C ALA A 36 -5.13 10.02 6.93
N HIS A 37 -4.48 10.43 8.01
CA HIS A 37 -4.66 11.71 8.68
C HIS A 37 -3.34 12.48 8.71
N PRO A 38 -3.35 13.82 8.73
CA PRO A 38 -2.13 14.61 8.85
C PRO A 38 -1.27 14.16 10.05
N GLY A 39 0.02 13.96 9.82
CA GLY A 39 0.97 13.44 10.80
C GLY A 39 1.12 11.91 10.80
N ASP A 40 0.25 11.16 10.11
CA ASP A 40 0.39 9.71 9.99
C ASP A 40 1.68 9.35 9.23
N ALA A 41 2.45 8.42 9.79
CA ALA A 41 3.56 7.76 9.10
C ALA A 41 3.02 6.61 8.24
N LEU A 42 3.36 6.63 6.95
CA LEU A 42 3.00 5.59 6.00
C LEU A 42 4.27 5.06 5.30
N THR A 43 4.18 3.83 4.81
CA THR A 43 5.19 3.22 3.95
C THR A 43 4.59 2.96 2.57
N ILE A 44 5.24 3.49 1.53
CA ILE A 44 4.91 3.22 0.14
C ILE A 44 5.81 2.09 -0.35
N GLN A 45 5.22 0.93 -0.66
CA GLN A 45 5.92 -0.21 -1.24
C GLN A 45 5.93 -0.13 -2.76
N VAL A 46 7.14 -0.15 -3.34
CA VAL A 46 7.41 -0.21 -4.78
C VAL A 46 8.13 -1.52 -5.14
N THR A 47 8.47 -1.72 -6.41
CA THR A 47 9.10 -2.95 -6.90
C THR A 47 10.46 -3.26 -6.28
N ASP A 48 11.22 -2.22 -5.96
CA ASP A 48 12.63 -2.27 -5.57
C ASP A 48 12.88 -1.85 -4.12
N GLY A 49 11.81 -1.57 -3.37
CA GLY A 49 11.95 -1.19 -1.96
C GLY A 49 10.72 -0.51 -1.39
N SER A 50 10.96 0.27 -0.34
CA SER A 50 9.95 1.02 0.39
C SER A 50 10.40 2.46 0.61
N ILE A 51 9.42 3.37 0.62
CA ILE A 51 9.64 4.80 0.82
C ILE A 51 8.79 5.22 2.03
N PRO A 52 9.42 5.63 3.16
CA PRO A 52 8.69 6.17 4.31
C PRO A 52 8.20 7.59 3.98
N VAL A 53 6.97 7.90 4.36
CA VAL A 53 6.34 9.21 4.13
C VAL A 53 5.51 9.65 5.34
N GLU A 54 5.24 10.95 5.43
CA GLU A 54 4.32 11.52 6.41
C GLU A 54 3.17 12.24 5.67
N VAL A 55 1.94 12.01 6.11
CA VAL A 55 0.76 12.67 5.55
C VAL A 55 0.76 14.15 5.96
N ARG A 56 0.61 15.05 4.99
CA ARG A 56 0.50 16.50 5.21
C ARG A 56 -0.89 17.00 4.80
N THR A 57 -1.33 18.08 5.43
CA THR A 57 -2.44 18.90 4.90
C THR A 57 -1.93 19.69 3.69
N ASN A 58 -2.79 19.83 2.68
CA ASN A 58 -2.56 20.72 1.53
C ASN A 58 -2.90 22.17 1.86
#